data_AF-A0A1Y5DQS5-F1
#
_entry.id   AF-A0A1Y5DQS5-F1
#
_cell.length_a   1.000
_cell.length_b   1.000
_cell.length_c   1.000
_cell.angle_alpha   90.00
_cell.angle_beta   90.00
_cell.angle_gamma   90.00
#
_symmetry.space_group_name_H-M   'P 1'
#
loop_
_entity.id
_entity.type
_entity.pdbx_description
1 polymer ?
#
loop_
_entity_poly.entity_id
_entity_poly.type
_entity_poly.pdbx_seq_one_letter_code
_entity_poly.pdbx_strand_id
1 'polypeptide(L)'
;YCRGADGRAVLRSSIREFLAQDHMHALGVPTSRSLSLYVSKTEKVKRPWYSEGSRSENPDMLISEAVAISTRVAPSFIRIGQLELFARRARKNEHPTAMAELDKIVLHLIDREYADVIDRQLTTPEQVLLLAREFRSRLTSLVANWIRVGYCQGNFNSDNCAVGGFTLDYGPFGFCDVFNPHYQPWTGGGHHFSFMNQPNAAQKNFGMFCSALRPLLASHQDYLLELDEIQGGFSTVMHTQMEKMWTAKLGFSALSTAPDKALFKALFSELETLLMQTPVDYTIFFRELSSIPDDIGPLKKSFYTHSADDSDHKEMDKRWAEWLANWKTLLNSSSDENATSARSREEISRQMMLVNPKYILREWFVMPAYQQATEGNYALVRELQEVMTQPYAEQSKEVEDKYYRLKPPEFFEVGGLSHLSCSS
;
A
#
# COMPACT_ATOMS: atom_id res chain seq x y z
N TYR A 1 2.82 -15.91 -23.11
CA TYR A 1 3.77 -15.00 -22.42
C TYR A 1 4.47 -15.63 -21.21
N CYS A 2 4.42 -16.95 -21.01
CA CYS A 2 5.03 -17.62 -19.84
C CYS A 2 6.58 -17.64 -19.85
N ARG A 3 7.21 -17.12 -20.92
CA ARG A 3 8.66 -17.20 -21.15
C ARG A 3 9.11 -18.67 -21.04
N GLY A 4 9.82 -19.03 -19.98
CA GLY A 4 10.21 -20.41 -19.66
C GLY A 4 9.62 -20.96 -18.35
N ALA A 5 8.66 -20.28 -17.73
CA ALA A 5 7.99 -20.72 -16.51
C ALA A 5 6.75 -21.59 -16.79
N ASP A 6 6.22 -22.24 -15.76
CA ASP A 6 5.12 -23.21 -15.88
C ASP A 6 3.73 -22.60 -16.05
N GLY A 7 3.57 -21.29 -15.83
CA GLY A 7 2.29 -20.60 -15.94
C GLY A 7 1.28 -21.01 -14.87
N ARG A 8 1.75 -21.44 -13.69
CA ARG A 8 0.90 -21.87 -12.57
C ARG A 8 1.05 -20.96 -11.35
N ALA A 9 -0.05 -20.74 -10.64
CA ALA A 9 -0.04 -20.24 -9.27
C ALA A 9 -0.24 -21.39 -8.29
N VAL A 10 0.18 -21.21 -7.04
CA VAL A 10 0.06 -22.21 -5.97
C VAL A 10 -0.93 -21.75 -4.91
N LEU A 11 -1.46 -22.68 -4.12
CA LEU A 11 -2.48 -22.40 -3.11
C LEU A 11 -2.06 -21.27 -2.14
N ARG A 12 -0.83 -21.31 -1.64
CA ARG A 12 -0.30 -20.29 -0.72
C ARG A 12 -0.36 -18.87 -1.29
N SER A 13 0.21 -18.65 -2.47
CA SER A 13 0.20 -17.32 -3.10
C SER A 13 -1.22 -16.87 -3.42
N SER A 14 -2.08 -17.81 -3.84
CA SER A 14 -3.46 -17.53 -4.20
C SER A 14 -4.33 -17.17 -2.99
N ILE A 15 -4.11 -17.79 -1.82
CA ILE A 15 -4.78 -17.41 -0.55
C ILE A 15 -4.33 -16.02 -0.10
N ARG A 16 -3.02 -15.73 -0.15
CA ARG A 16 -2.46 -14.43 0.23
C ARG A 16 -3.09 -13.31 -0.61
N GLU A 17 -3.11 -13.48 -1.93
CA GLU A 17 -3.76 -12.54 -2.84
C GLU A 17 -5.27 -12.42 -2.56
N PHE A 18 -5.98 -13.55 -2.43
CA PHE A 18 -7.42 -13.57 -2.20
C PHE A 18 -7.83 -12.77 -0.96
N LEU A 19 -7.15 -12.99 0.17
CA LEU A 19 -7.40 -12.26 1.42
C LEU A 19 -7.02 -10.78 1.32
N ALA A 20 -5.88 -10.47 0.68
CA ALA A 20 -5.40 -9.10 0.56
C ALA A 20 -6.31 -8.22 -0.31
N GLN A 21 -6.92 -8.78 -1.36
CA GLN A 21 -7.86 -8.07 -2.23
C GLN A 21 -9.11 -7.60 -1.48
N ASP A 22 -9.72 -8.50 -0.69
CA ASP A 22 -10.88 -8.14 0.12
C ASP A 22 -10.53 -7.19 1.26
N HIS A 23 -9.38 -7.42 1.91
CA HIS A 23 -8.92 -6.55 2.98
C HIS A 23 -8.61 -5.14 2.50
N MET A 24 -7.89 -4.99 1.38
CA MET A 24 -7.58 -3.68 0.79
C MET A 24 -8.85 -2.94 0.37
N HIS A 25 -9.85 -3.67 -0.15
CA HIS A 25 -11.16 -3.10 -0.42
C HIS A 25 -11.87 -2.61 0.85
N ALA A 26 -11.88 -3.41 1.92
CA ALA A 26 -12.47 -3.04 3.20
C ALA A 26 -11.73 -1.87 3.90
N LEU A 27 -10.42 -1.74 3.66
CA LEU A 27 -9.62 -0.58 4.05
C LEU A 27 -9.95 0.68 3.23
N GLY A 28 -10.77 0.58 2.18
CA GLY A 28 -11.06 1.69 1.27
C GLY A 28 -9.90 2.03 0.33
N VAL A 29 -8.96 1.11 0.12
CA VAL A 29 -7.88 1.28 -0.85
C VAL A 29 -8.33 0.72 -2.21
N PRO A 30 -8.28 1.50 -3.30
CA PRO A 30 -8.65 0.99 -4.62
C PRO A 30 -7.83 -0.25 -4.97
N THR A 31 -8.52 -1.33 -5.37
CA THR A 31 -7.89 -2.63 -5.63
C THR A 31 -8.70 -3.50 -6.60
N SER A 32 -8.02 -4.40 -7.30
CA SER A 32 -8.63 -5.58 -7.89
C SER A 32 -9.27 -6.49 -6.83
N ARG A 33 -10.31 -7.23 -7.21
CA ARG A 33 -11.03 -8.17 -6.34
C ARG A 33 -10.80 -9.61 -6.79
N SER A 34 -11.13 -10.58 -5.94
CA SER A 34 -11.27 -11.97 -6.36
C SER A 34 -12.73 -12.41 -6.33
N LEU A 35 -13.18 -13.08 -7.38
CA LEU A 35 -14.48 -13.73 -7.44
C LEU A 35 -14.46 -15.13 -6.80
N SER A 36 -13.36 -15.86 -6.99
CA SER A 36 -13.25 -17.25 -6.52
C SER A 36 -11.80 -17.70 -6.43
N LEU A 37 -11.53 -18.59 -5.48
CA LEU A 37 -10.28 -19.32 -5.34
C LEU A 37 -10.55 -20.83 -5.48
N TYR A 38 -9.89 -21.47 -6.43
CA TYR A 38 -10.01 -22.90 -6.68
C TYR A 38 -8.65 -23.60 -6.56
N VAL A 39 -8.60 -24.72 -5.84
CA VAL A 39 -7.38 -25.53 -5.68
C VAL A 39 -7.49 -26.82 -6.49
N SER A 40 -6.41 -27.18 -7.17
CA SER A 40 -6.28 -28.47 -7.83
C SER A 40 -6.11 -29.58 -6.81
N LYS A 41 -6.85 -30.67 -7.00
CA LYS A 41 -6.73 -31.89 -6.17
C LYS A 41 -5.68 -32.87 -6.71
N THR A 42 -5.20 -32.65 -7.93
CA THR A 42 -4.36 -33.61 -8.66
C THR A 42 -3.05 -33.01 -9.17
N GLU A 43 -3.01 -31.70 -9.42
CA GLU A 43 -1.83 -31.03 -9.96
C GLU A 43 -1.05 -30.31 -8.86
N LYS A 44 0.26 -30.58 -8.80
CA LYS A 44 1.21 -29.89 -7.92
C LYS A 44 2.41 -29.41 -8.72
N VAL A 45 3.02 -28.32 -8.28
CA VAL A 45 4.25 -27.77 -8.85
C VAL A 45 5.28 -27.50 -7.77
N LYS A 46 6.57 -27.50 -8.12
CA LYS A 46 7.64 -27.17 -7.18
C LYS A 46 7.80 -25.65 -7.07
N ARG A 47 7.94 -25.12 -5.87
CA ARG A 47 8.21 -23.71 -5.59
C ARG A 47 9.29 -23.53 -4.52
N PRO A 48 10.10 -22.45 -4.60
CA PRO A 48 11.05 -22.10 -3.54
C PRO A 48 10.34 -21.78 -2.22
N TRP A 49 10.85 -22.35 -1.14
CA TRP A 49 10.37 -22.14 0.20
C TRP A 49 11.48 -22.23 1.25
N TYR A 50 11.10 -21.99 2.50
CA TYR A 50 11.98 -21.94 3.66
C TYR A 50 11.82 -23.21 4.50
N SER A 51 12.94 -23.76 4.96
CA SER A 51 12.96 -24.83 5.96
C SER A 51 12.34 -24.36 7.28
N GLU A 52 11.81 -25.31 8.06
CA GLU A 52 11.24 -25.01 9.37
C GLU A 52 12.28 -24.34 10.28
N GLY A 53 11.96 -23.16 10.80
CA GLY A 53 12.88 -22.36 11.62
C GLY A 53 13.99 -21.63 10.85
N SER A 54 13.99 -21.66 9.51
CA SER A 54 14.98 -20.94 8.70
C SER A 54 14.95 -19.44 9.00
N ARG A 55 16.15 -18.86 9.19
CA ARG A 55 16.38 -17.41 9.28
C ARG A 55 17.07 -16.85 8.04
N SER A 56 17.12 -17.64 6.97
CA SER A 56 17.66 -17.19 5.69
C SER A 56 16.71 -16.15 5.09
N GLU A 57 17.27 -15.09 4.52
CA GLU A 57 16.50 -14.12 3.73
C GLU A 57 15.92 -14.79 2.48
N ASN A 58 16.69 -15.68 1.85
CA ASN A 58 16.31 -16.38 0.63
C ASN A 58 15.84 -17.82 0.89
N PRO A 59 14.88 -18.34 0.11
CA PRO A 59 14.46 -19.74 0.17
C PRO A 59 15.63 -20.72 0.08
N ASP A 60 15.61 -21.75 0.91
CA ASP A 60 16.65 -22.77 1.03
C ASP A 60 16.18 -24.18 0.57
N MET A 61 14.91 -24.32 0.20
CA MET A 61 14.35 -25.58 -0.31
C MET A 61 13.32 -25.40 -1.42
N LEU A 62 12.95 -26.51 -2.05
CA LEU A 62 11.79 -26.60 -2.94
C LEU A 62 10.72 -27.48 -2.29
N ILE A 63 9.49 -26.97 -2.22
CA ILE A 63 8.32 -27.75 -1.77
C ILE A 63 7.37 -27.99 -2.94
N SER A 64 6.60 -29.07 -2.86
CA SER A 64 5.55 -29.37 -3.84
C SER A 64 4.20 -28.84 -3.34
N GLU A 65 3.71 -27.79 -3.98
CA GLU A 65 2.47 -27.12 -3.62
C GLU A 65 1.37 -27.43 -4.63
N ALA A 66 0.12 -27.52 -4.14
CA ALA A 66 -1.05 -27.66 -5.02
C ALA A 66 -1.19 -26.42 -5.90
N VAL A 67 -1.45 -26.65 -7.18
CA VAL A 67 -1.81 -25.57 -8.11
C VAL A 67 -3.14 -24.97 -7.67
N ALA A 68 -3.26 -23.64 -7.74
CA ALA A 68 -4.50 -22.94 -7.49
C ALA A 68 -4.75 -21.84 -8.53
N ILE A 69 -6.01 -21.45 -8.66
CA ILE A 69 -6.49 -20.41 -9.56
C ILE A 69 -7.33 -19.43 -8.75
N SER A 70 -6.95 -18.15 -8.80
CA SER A 70 -7.80 -17.05 -8.34
C SER A 70 -8.40 -16.34 -9.55
N THR A 71 -9.73 -16.19 -9.56
CA THR A 71 -10.44 -15.44 -10.60
C THR A 71 -10.48 -13.97 -10.22
N ARG A 72 -9.48 -13.22 -10.68
CA ARG A 72 -9.37 -11.78 -10.44
C ARG A 72 -10.41 -10.99 -11.24
N VAL A 73 -10.96 -9.94 -10.63
CA VAL A 73 -11.93 -9.01 -11.22
C VAL A 73 -11.43 -7.58 -11.03
N ALA A 74 -11.45 -6.78 -12.09
CA ALA A 74 -11.11 -5.36 -12.09
C ALA A 74 -11.80 -4.67 -13.27
N PRO A 75 -11.97 -3.33 -13.25
CA PRO A 75 -12.51 -2.59 -14.39
C PRO A 75 -11.68 -2.78 -15.67
N SER A 76 -10.35 -2.87 -15.54
CA SER A 76 -9.45 -3.34 -16.60
C SER A 76 -8.20 -4.00 -16.00
N PHE A 77 -7.33 -4.51 -16.86
CA PHE A 77 -6.00 -4.99 -16.51
C PHE A 77 -4.90 -4.21 -17.21
N ILE A 78 -5.19 -2.97 -17.63
CA ILE A 78 -4.25 -2.13 -18.37
C ILE A 78 -3.18 -1.59 -17.41
N ARG A 79 -1.92 -1.84 -17.74
CA ARG A 79 -0.73 -1.44 -16.96
C ARG A 79 0.14 -0.48 -17.75
N ILE A 80 0.97 0.29 -17.04
CA ILE A 80 1.96 1.18 -17.68
C ILE A 80 2.87 0.37 -18.62
N GLY A 81 3.30 -0.83 -18.22
CA GLY A 81 4.15 -1.69 -19.03
C GLY A 81 3.55 -2.09 -20.39
N GLN A 82 2.21 -2.16 -20.51
CA GLN A 82 1.56 -2.37 -21.81
C GLN A 82 1.65 -1.11 -22.66
N LEU A 83 1.35 0.07 -22.12
CA LEU A 83 1.49 1.33 -22.86
C LEU A 83 2.93 1.55 -23.31
N GLU A 84 3.91 1.24 -22.46
CA GLU A 84 5.32 1.29 -22.82
C GLU A 84 5.67 0.40 -24.01
N LEU A 85 5.12 -0.82 -24.05
CA LEU A 85 5.34 -1.74 -25.17
C LEU A 85 4.85 -1.13 -26.49
N PHE A 86 3.60 -0.66 -26.53
CA PHE A 86 3.03 -0.02 -27.72
C PHE A 86 3.78 1.27 -28.09
N ALA A 87 4.17 2.07 -27.11
CA ALA A 87 4.93 3.30 -27.35
C ALA A 87 6.34 3.03 -27.90
N ARG A 88 7.01 1.97 -27.46
CA ARG A 88 8.31 1.54 -27.99
C ARG A 88 8.19 1.10 -29.46
N ARG A 89 7.14 0.34 -29.80
CA ARG A 89 6.82 -0.06 -31.19
C ARG A 89 6.58 1.16 -32.07
N ALA A 90 5.76 2.09 -31.61
CA ALA A 90 5.45 3.33 -32.32
C ALA A 90 6.70 4.19 -32.56
N ARG A 91 7.52 4.44 -31.52
CA ARG A 91 8.76 5.24 -31.64
C ARG A 91 9.77 4.66 -32.64
N LYS A 92 9.84 3.33 -32.75
CA LYS A 92 10.77 2.66 -33.66
C LYS A 92 10.19 2.39 -35.04
N ASN A 93 8.93 2.77 -35.28
CA ASN A 93 8.19 2.40 -36.49
C ASN A 93 8.27 0.89 -36.78
N GLU A 94 8.05 0.07 -35.75
CA GLU A 94 8.24 -1.39 -35.83
C GLU A 94 7.39 -2.05 -36.94
N HIS A 95 6.23 -1.47 -37.23
CA HIS A 95 5.37 -1.80 -38.37
C HIS A 95 4.44 -0.62 -38.71
N PRO A 96 3.81 -0.59 -39.90
CA PRO A 96 3.02 0.56 -40.37
C PRO A 96 1.85 0.97 -39.45
N THR A 97 1.31 0.04 -38.67
CA THR A 97 0.15 0.27 -37.77
C THR A 97 0.55 0.63 -36.33
N ALA A 98 1.85 0.66 -35.99
CA ALA A 98 2.31 0.76 -34.61
C ALA A 98 1.80 2.01 -33.88
N MET A 99 1.75 3.17 -34.55
CA MET A 99 1.20 4.40 -33.97
C MET A 99 -0.32 4.29 -33.74
N ALA A 100 -1.05 3.72 -34.70
CA ALA A 100 -2.50 3.52 -34.57
C ALA A 100 -2.87 2.53 -33.45
N GLU A 101 -2.00 1.56 -33.16
CA GLU A 101 -2.19 0.64 -32.04
C GLU A 101 -1.95 1.31 -30.68
N LEU A 102 -0.94 2.19 -30.58
CA LEU A 102 -0.74 3.03 -29.39
C LEU A 102 -1.96 3.93 -29.14
N ASP A 103 -2.46 4.59 -30.18
CA ASP A 103 -3.66 5.42 -30.09
C ASP A 103 -4.86 4.60 -29.58
N LYS A 104 -5.13 3.43 -30.19
CA LYS A 104 -6.22 2.54 -29.79
C LYS A 104 -6.11 2.07 -28.34
N ILE A 105 -4.94 1.66 -27.87
CA ILE A 105 -4.81 1.19 -26.49
C ILE A 105 -5.01 2.31 -25.47
N VAL A 106 -4.60 3.55 -25.79
CA VAL A 106 -4.80 4.71 -24.92
C VAL A 106 -6.27 5.15 -24.91
N LEU A 107 -6.93 5.19 -26.07
CA LEU A 107 -8.37 5.47 -26.15
C LEU A 107 -9.21 4.39 -25.45
N HIS A 108 -8.81 3.11 -25.57
CA HIS A 108 -9.46 2.03 -24.84
C HIS A 108 -9.27 2.14 -23.32
N LEU A 109 -8.08 2.54 -22.87
CA LEU A 109 -7.84 2.85 -21.46
C LEU A 109 -8.77 3.96 -20.96
N ILE A 110 -8.89 5.06 -21.71
CA ILE A 110 -9.78 6.17 -21.36
C ILE A 110 -11.23 5.67 -21.27
N ASP A 111 -11.70 4.91 -22.27
CA ASP A 111 -13.05 4.32 -22.29
C ASP A 111 -13.34 3.43 -21.07
N ARG A 112 -12.37 2.60 -20.65
CA ARG A 112 -12.55 1.63 -19.57
C ARG A 112 -12.43 2.20 -18.18
N GLU A 113 -11.53 3.17 -17.98
CA GLU A 113 -11.11 3.61 -16.64
C GLU A 113 -11.46 5.08 -16.33
N TYR A 114 -11.72 5.90 -17.37
CA TYR A 114 -11.85 7.35 -17.24
C TYR A 114 -13.04 7.94 -18.01
N ALA A 115 -13.96 7.13 -18.55
CA ALA A 115 -15.08 7.61 -19.35
C ALA A 115 -16.09 8.47 -18.56
N ASP A 116 -16.04 8.41 -17.23
CA ASP A 116 -16.81 9.21 -16.29
C ASP A 116 -16.22 10.61 -16.05
N VAL A 117 -14.92 10.80 -16.35
CA VAL A 117 -14.20 12.05 -16.06
C VAL A 117 -13.53 12.69 -17.28
N ILE A 118 -13.40 11.97 -18.39
CA ILE A 118 -12.85 12.47 -19.66
C ILE A 118 -13.92 12.42 -20.73
N ASP A 119 -14.27 13.59 -21.27
CA ASP A 119 -15.25 13.70 -22.34
C ASP A 119 -14.71 13.11 -23.66
N ARG A 120 -15.50 12.19 -24.24
CA ARG A 120 -15.19 11.52 -25.51
C ARG A 120 -15.25 12.44 -26.71
N GLN A 121 -15.89 13.61 -26.59
CA GLN A 121 -15.98 14.60 -27.65
C GLN A 121 -14.70 15.43 -27.83
N LEU A 122 -13.80 15.40 -26.83
CA LEU A 122 -12.50 16.05 -26.91
C LEU A 122 -11.61 15.40 -27.96
N THR A 123 -10.65 16.17 -28.47
CA THR A 123 -9.61 15.64 -29.36
C THR A 123 -8.68 14.68 -28.61
N THR A 124 -8.04 13.75 -29.33
CA THR A 124 -7.09 12.80 -28.71
C THR A 124 -6.01 13.50 -27.86
N PRO A 125 -5.34 14.59 -28.30
CA PRO A 125 -4.36 15.28 -27.47
C PRO A 125 -4.92 15.81 -26.13
N GLU A 126 -6.13 16.39 -26.15
CA GLU A 126 -6.82 16.87 -24.94
C GLU A 126 -7.15 15.71 -23.99
N GLN A 127 -7.69 14.61 -24.52
CA GLN A 127 -7.97 13.41 -23.72
C GLN A 127 -6.70 12.82 -23.10
N VAL A 128 -5.59 12.79 -23.85
CA VAL A 128 -4.28 12.29 -23.36
C VAL A 128 -3.75 13.14 -22.20
N LEU A 129 -3.90 14.46 -22.25
CA LEU A 129 -3.49 15.33 -21.15
C LEU A 129 -4.38 15.18 -19.92
N LEU A 130 -5.70 15.10 -20.10
CA LEU A 130 -6.62 14.82 -19.00
C LEU A 130 -6.32 13.47 -18.37
N LEU A 131 -6.07 12.44 -19.18
CA LEU A 131 -5.63 11.13 -18.70
C LEU A 131 -4.38 11.23 -17.83
N ALA A 132 -3.38 12.02 -18.23
CA ALA A 132 -2.17 12.21 -17.43
C ALA A 132 -2.43 12.89 -16.09
N ARG A 133 -3.33 13.88 -16.05
CA ARG A 133 -3.74 14.55 -14.81
C ARG A 133 -4.51 13.61 -13.88
N GLU A 134 -5.50 12.92 -14.41
CA GLU A 134 -6.35 12.01 -13.65
C GLU A 134 -5.55 10.83 -13.12
N PHE A 135 -4.69 10.22 -13.95
CA PHE A 135 -3.83 9.14 -13.49
C PHE A 135 -2.84 9.59 -12.42
N ARG A 136 -2.25 10.80 -12.53
CA ARG A 136 -1.41 11.38 -11.46
C ARG A 136 -2.16 11.46 -10.13
N SER A 137 -3.40 11.95 -10.18
CA SER A 137 -4.26 12.06 -9.00
C SER A 137 -4.54 10.69 -8.39
N ARG A 138 -5.02 9.72 -9.18
CA ARG A 138 -5.32 8.38 -8.69
C ARG A 138 -4.09 7.65 -8.16
N LEU A 139 -2.95 7.73 -8.86
CA LEU A 139 -1.70 7.08 -8.45
C LEU A 139 -1.14 7.65 -7.15
N THR A 140 -1.08 8.98 -7.00
CA THR A 140 -0.59 9.61 -5.76
C THR A 140 -1.51 9.30 -4.58
N SER A 141 -2.84 9.30 -4.79
CA SER A 141 -3.81 8.90 -3.76
C SER A 141 -3.67 7.43 -3.36
N LEU A 142 -3.48 6.53 -4.33
CA LEU A 142 -3.27 5.10 -4.09
C LEU A 142 -2.05 4.87 -3.19
N VAL A 143 -0.93 5.49 -3.53
CA VAL A 143 0.35 5.32 -2.81
C VAL A 143 0.28 5.93 -1.41
N ALA A 144 -0.36 7.10 -1.24
CA ALA A 144 -0.60 7.66 0.08
C ALA A 144 -1.46 6.71 0.94
N ASN A 145 -2.46 6.06 0.34
CA ASN A 145 -3.27 5.04 1.00
C ASN A 145 -2.50 3.76 1.34
N TRP A 146 -1.52 3.35 0.53
CA TRP A 146 -0.63 2.25 0.90
C TRP A 146 0.15 2.57 2.16
N ILE A 147 0.75 3.76 2.25
CA ILE A 147 1.44 4.18 3.48
C ILE A 147 0.46 4.24 4.66
N ARG A 148 -0.74 4.81 4.44
CA ARG A 148 -1.76 4.97 5.50
C ARG A 148 -2.02 3.70 6.30
N VAL A 149 -2.12 2.58 5.60
CA VAL A 149 -2.49 1.28 6.15
C VAL A 149 -1.30 0.35 6.38
N GLY A 150 -0.07 0.85 6.18
CA GLY A 150 1.14 0.05 6.36
C GLY A 150 1.43 -0.94 5.24
N TYR A 151 0.82 -0.79 4.06
CA TYR A 151 1.01 -1.70 2.94
C TYR A 151 2.28 -1.38 2.13
N CYS A 152 3.05 -2.42 1.81
CA CYS A 152 4.18 -2.37 0.89
C CYS A 152 3.94 -3.34 -0.27
N GLN A 153 3.85 -2.80 -1.50
CA GLN A 153 3.63 -3.60 -2.72
C GLN A 153 4.78 -4.59 -2.99
N GLY A 154 6.00 -4.27 -2.55
CA GLY A 154 7.20 -5.12 -2.67
C GLY A 154 7.80 -5.21 -4.08
N ASN A 155 6.97 -5.22 -5.12
CA ASN A 155 7.40 -5.24 -6.51
C ASN A 155 6.57 -4.26 -7.37
N PHE A 156 6.92 -2.98 -7.34
CA PHE A 156 6.13 -1.93 -7.99
C PHE A 156 6.70 -1.49 -9.35
N ASN A 157 7.03 -2.46 -10.20
CA ASN A 157 7.41 -2.22 -11.59
C ASN A 157 6.22 -1.68 -12.42
N SER A 158 6.51 -1.13 -13.59
CA SER A 158 5.51 -0.54 -14.48
C SER A 158 4.48 -1.56 -15.01
N ASP A 159 4.84 -2.84 -15.10
CA ASP A 159 3.93 -3.93 -15.46
C ASP A 159 3.04 -4.38 -14.30
N ASN A 160 3.33 -3.97 -13.05
CA ASN A 160 2.46 -4.14 -11.88
C ASN A 160 1.71 -2.85 -11.52
N CYS A 161 1.91 -1.76 -12.26
CA CYS A 161 1.24 -0.49 -12.04
C CYS A 161 0.01 -0.36 -12.96
N ALA A 162 -1.17 -0.60 -12.40
CA ALA A 162 -2.44 -0.47 -13.12
C ALA A 162 -2.76 1.01 -13.40
N VAL A 163 -3.01 1.33 -14.67
CA VAL A 163 -3.25 2.72 -15.09
C VAL A 163 -4.60 3.24 -14.63
N GLY A 164 -5.52 2.37 -14.20
CA GLY A 164 -6.76 2.78 -13.54
C GLY A 164 -6.56 3.37 -12.13
N GLY A 165 -5.35 3.24 -11.55
CA GLY A 165 -5.02 3.79 -10.24
C GLY A 165 -5.52 2.95 -9.05
N PHE A 166 -5.39 1.63 -9.16
CA PHE A 166 -5.75 0.67 -8.11
C PHE A 166 -4.65 -0.37 -7.91
N THR A 167 -4.65 -1.01 -6.72
CA THR A 167 -3.72 -2.08 -6.36
C THR A 167 -3.99 -3.32 -7.23
N LEU A 168 -2.94 -3.83 -7.86
CA LEU A 168 -2.98 -5.01 -8.72
C LEU A 168 -1.74 -5.88 -8.44
N ASP A 169 -1.82 -7.17 -8.75
CA ASP A 169 -0.72 -8.13 -8.65
C ASP A 169 -0.13 -8.27 -7.24
N TYR A 170 -0.89 -8.93 -6.38
CA TYR A 170 -0.51 -9.29 -5.01
C TYR A 170 0.50 -10.45 -4.98
N GLY A 171 1.73 -10.17 -5.37
CA GLY A 171 2.84 -11.11 -5.30
C GLY A 171 3.52 -11.10 -3.93
N PRO A 172 4.74 -10.58 -3.81
CA PRO A 172 5.45 -10.53 -2.55
C PRO A 172 5.20 -9.20 -1.83
N PHE A 173 3.93 -8.86 -1.62
CA PHE A 173 3.51 -7.72 -0.80
C PHE A 173 3.60 -8.06 0.69
N GLY A 174 3.50 -7.05 1.55
CA GLY A 174 3.33 -7.24 2.99
C GLY A 174 2.79 -6.00 3.71
N PHE A 175 2.20 -6.21 4.87
CA PHE A 175 1.83 -5.15 5.80
C PHE A 175 2.92 -5.00 6.85
N CYS A 176 3.38 -3.77 7.07
CA CYS A 176 4.43 -3.41 7.99
C CYS A 176 3.95 -3.64 9.44
N ASP A 177 4.56 -4.63 10.11
CA ASP A 177 4.37 -4.85 11.55
C ASP A 177 5.10 -3.74 12.31
N VAL A 178 6.42 -3.89 12.52
CA VAL A 178 7.29 -2.86 13.08
C VAL A 178 7.52 -1.77 12.05
N PHE A 179 7.29 -0.50 12.42
CA PHE A 179 7.60 0.62 11.55
C PHE A 179 9.08 0.59 11.15
N ASN A 180 9.31 0.45 9.86
CA ASN A 180 10.63 0.54 9.27
C ASN A 180 10.48 1.20 7.88
N PRO A 181 11.06 2.39 7.65
CA PRO A 181 11.00 3.06 6.36
C PRO A 181 11.52 2.18 5.21
N HIS A 182 12.45 1.29 5.53
CA HIS A 182 13.09 0.35 4.61
C HIS A 182 12.41 -1.02 4.56
N TYR A 183 11.25 -1.20 5.21
CA TYR A 183 10.49 -2.45 5.15
C TYR A 183 10.27 -2.87 3.70
N GLN A 184 10.79 -4.05 3.36
CA GLN A 184 10.72 -4.63 2.04
C GLN A 184 10.35 -6.12 2.21
N PRO A 185 9.08 -6.50 1.97
CA PRO A 185 8.61 -7.88 2.15
C PRO A 185 9.34 -8.88 1.26
N TRP A 186 9.78 -8.44 0.08
CA TRP A 186 10.46 -9.28 -0.90
C TRP A 186 11.96 -9.00 -0.95
N THR A 187 12.80 -10.00 -0.71
CA THR A 187 14.25 -9.84 -0.79
C THR A 187 14.73 -9.32 -2.16
N GLY A 188 14.03 -9.66 -3.24
CA GLY A 188 14.35 -9.19 -4.59
C GLY A 188 13.86 -7.77 -4.93
N GLY A 189 13.02 -7.16 -4.09
CA GLY A 189 12.44 -5.84 -4.37
C GLY A 189 13.40 -4.68 -4.12
N GLY A 190 14.45 -4.90 -3.31
CA GLY A 190 15.45 -3.89 -2.97
C GLY A 190 14.89 -2.64 -2.29
N HIS A 191 15.78 -1.68 -2.02
CA HIS A 191 15.41 -0.41 -1.35
C HIS A 191 14.44 0.44 -2.19
N HIS A 192 14.47 0.32 -3.51
CA HIS A 192 13.65 1.14 -4.40
C HIS A 192 12.15 0.81 -4.32
N PHE A 193 11.78 -0.38 -3.83
CA PHE A 193 10.39 -0.74 -3.51
C PHE A 193 10.11 -0.87 -2.00
N SER A 194 11.00 -0.34 -1.15
CA SER A 194 10.74 -0.30 0.29
C SER A 194 9.56 0.61 0.65
N PHE A 195 8.99 0.36 1.83
CA PHE A 195 7.74 0.95 2.30
C PHE A 195 7.67 2.47 2.09
N MET A 196 8.63 3.24 2.62
CA MET A 196 8.63 4.71 2.48
C MET A 196 9.24 5.20 1.16
N ASN A 197 9.73 4.31 0.29
CA ASN A 197 10.19 4.67 -1.05
C ASN A 197 9.11 4.48 -2.13
N GLN A 198 7.93 3.94 -1.79
CA GLN A 198 6.81 3.79 -2.73
C GLN A 198 6.40 5.10 -3.45
N PRO A 199 6.42 6.29 -2.82
CA PRO A 199 6.22 7.58 -3.53
C PRO A 199 7.22 7.83 -4.67
N ASN A 200 8.51 7.51 -4.44
CA ASN A 200 9.55 7.66 -5.46
C ASN A 200 9.39 6.63 -6.59
N ALA A 201 9.05 5.38 -6.25
CA ALA A 201 8.73 4.35 -7.24
C ALA A 201 7.53 4.77 -8.11
N ALA A 202 6.48 5.34 -7.50
CA ALA A 202 5.34 5.88 -8.20
C ALA A 202 5.72 7.02 -9.17
N GLN A 203 6.60 7.93 -8.75
CA GLN A 203 7.11 9.00 -9.62
C GLN A 203 7.85 8.44 -10.85
N LYS A 204 8.67 7.41 -10.67
CA LYS A 204 9.36 6.73 -11.79
C LYS A 204 8.35 6.09 -12.74
N ASN A 205 7.38 5.35 -12.20
CA ASN A 205 6.30 4.78 -13.00
C ASN A 205 5.51 5.85 -13.76
N PHE A 206 5.17 6.96 -13.13
CA PHE A 206 4.48 8.07 -13.78
C PHE A 206 5.30 8.69 -14.91
N GLY A 207 6.62 8.83 -14.73
CA GLY A 207 7.51 9.25 -15.81
C GLY A 207 7.50 8.29 -17.00
N MET A 208 7.49 6.97 -16.75
CA MET A 208 7.38 5.96 -17.81
C MET A 208 6.02 6.04 -18.52
N PHE A 209 4.96 6.31 -17.78
CA PHE A 209 3.63 6.54 -18.33
C PHE A 209 3.59 7.77 -19.24
N CYS A 210 4.07 8.94 -18.79
CA CYS A 210 4.15 10.14 -19.62
C CYS A 210 5.02 9.92 -20.87
N SER A 211 6.16 9.22 -20.72
CA SER A 211 7.01 8.83 -21.85
C SER A 211 6.28 7.96 -22.88
N ALA A 212 5.36 7.09 -22.43
CA ALA A 212 4.56 6.26 -23.33
C ALA A 212 3.51 7.09 -24.11
N LEU A 213 3.02 8.19 -23.55
CA LEU A 213 2.02 9.07 -24.20
C LEU A 213 2.64 10.04 -25.21
N ARG A 214 3.89 10.46 -25.02
CA ARG A 214 4.57 11.45 -25.88
C ARG A 214 4.43 11.23 -27.40
N PRO A 215 4.51 10.00 -27.95
CA PRO A 215 4.36 9.81 -29.40
C PRO A 215 3.01 10.29 -29.95
N LEU A 216 1.94 10.23 -29.15
CA LEU A 216 0.60 10.71 -29.53
C LEU A 216 0.50 12.23 -29.58
N LEU A 217 1.43 12.95 -28.95
CA LEU A 217 1.46 14.40 -28.88
C LEU A 217 2.56 15.01 -29.77
N ALA A 218 3.26 14.21 -30.57
CA ALA A 218 4.46 14.65 -31.30
C ALA A 218 4.22 15.85 -32.25
N SER A 219 3.02 15.95 -32.83
CA SER A 219 2.58 17.06 -33.70
C SER A 219 2.01 18.27 -32.93
N HIS A 220 1.95 18.21 -31.60
CA HIS A 220 1.25 19.17 -30.74
C HIS A 220 2.21 19.70 -29.65
N GLN A 221 3.06 20.66 -30.02
CA GLN A 221 4.15 21.14 -29.13
C GLN A 221 3.62 21.72 -27.81
N ASP A 222 2.53 22.49 -27.83
CA ASP A 222 1.94 23.05 -26.61
C ASP A 222 1.49 21.94 -25.64
N TYR A 223 0.88 20.87 -26.17
CA TYR A 223 0.47 19.71 -25.38
C TYR A 223 1.66 18.94 -24.81
N LEU A 224 2.80 18.89 -25.51
CA LEU A 224 4.01 18.28 -24.98
C LEU A 224 4.58 19.08 -23.80
N LEU A 225 4.57 20.41 -23.87
CA LEU A 225 5.00 21.28 -22.77
C LEU A 225 4.09 21.09 -21.55
N GLU A 226 2.78 21.04 -21.76
CA GLU A 226 1.81 20.80 -20.69
C GLU A 226 1.96 19.40 -20.05
N LEU A 227 2.25 18.37 -20.85
CA LEU A 227 2.59 17.04 -20.33
C LEU A 227 3.86 17.07 -19.46
N ASP A 228 4.87 17.84 -19.85
CA ASP A 228 6.11 18.01 -19.09
C ASP A 228 5.88 18.74 -17.76
N GLU A 229 5.02 19.75 -17.73
CA GLU A 229 4.58 20.40 -16.49
C GLU A 229 3.81 19.43 -15.59
N ILE A 230 2.91 18.62 -16.14
CA ILE A 230 2.17 17.59 -15.39
C ILE A 230 3.15 16.58 -14.78
N GLN A 231 4.12 16.10 -15.56
CA GLN A 231 5.18 15.18 -15.12
C GLN A 231 6.05 15.80 -14.02
N GLY A 232 6.51 17.04 -14.23
CA GLY A 232 7.33 17.79 -13.27
C GLY A 232 6.62 18.05 -11.94
N GLY A 233 5.30 18.25 -11.97
CA GLY A 233 4.47 18.48 -10.79
C GLY A 233 4.16 17.24 -9.94
N PHE A 234 4.59 16.03 -10.33
CA PHE A 234 4.25 14.80 -9.60
C PHE A 234 4.63 14.85 -8.12
N SER A 235 5.88 15.25 -7.82
CA SER A 235 6.39 15.27 -6.44
C SER A 235 5.57 16.20 -5.55
N THR A 236 5.17 17.37 -6.05
CA THR A 236 4.33 18.33 -5.34
C THR A 236 2.95 17.75 -5.01
N VAL A 237 2.31 17.09 -5.99
CA VAL A 237 1.00 16.45 -5.77
C VAL A 237 1.14 15.27 -4.78
N MET A 238 2.18 14.46 -4.91
CA MET A 238 2.46 13.35 -4.01
C MET A 238 2.69 13.84 -2.57
N HIS A 239 3.49 14.89 -2.37
CA HIS A 239 3.70 15.52 -1.06
C HIS A 239 2.37 16.00 -0.46
N THR A 240 1.53 16.65 -1.27
CA THR A 240 0.21 17.11 -0.83
C THR A 240 -0.68 15.95 -0.36
N GLN A 241 -0.68 14.83 -1.09
CA GLN A 241 -1.45 13.63 -0.68
C GLN A 241 -0.88 12.98 0.58
N MET A 242 0.44 12.93 0.74
CA MET A 242 1.10 12.43 1.95
C MET A 242 0.79 13.31 3.17
N GLU A 243 0.88 14.63 3.03
CA GLU A 243 0.54 15.57 4.09
C GLU A 243 -0.92 15.41 4.52
N LYS A 244 -1.86 15.37 3.56
CA LYS A 244 -3.29 15.12 3.82
C LYS A 244 -3.52 13.80 4.55
N MET A 245 -2.77 12.76 4.20
CA MET A 245 -2.88 11.46 4.84
C MET A 245 -2.34 11.49 6.28
N TRP A 246 -1.18 12.10 6.50
CA TRP A 246 -0.57 12.19 7.83
C TRP A 246 -1.37 13.08 8.79
N THR A 247 -1.90 14.20 8.31
CA THR A 247 -2.79 15.05 9.13
C THR A 247 -4.02 14.27 9.55
N ALA A 248 -4.64 13.51 8.63
CA ALA A 248 -5.78 12.65 8.94
C ALA A 248 -5.44 11.54 9.94
N LYS A 249 -4.30 10.84 9.78
CA LYS A 249 -3.85 9.80 10.73
C LYS A 249 -3.62 10.35 12.14
N LEU A 250 -3.22 11.61 12.24
CA LEU A 250 -2.93 12.32 13.50
C LEU A 250 -4.12 13.12 14.03
N GLY A 251 -5.28 13.10 13.37
CA GLY A 251 -6.51 13.76 13.83
C GLY A 251 -6.61 15.26 13.52
N PHE A 252 -5.66 15.83 12.78
CA PHE A 252 -5.70 17.23 12.38
C PHE A 252 -6.70 17.47 11.23
N SER A 253 -7.38 18.61 11.26
CA SER A 253 -8.12 19.14 10.11
C SER A 253 -7.14 19.74 9.09
N ALA A 254 -7.66 20.38 8.04
CA ALA A 254 -6.82 21.11 7.11
C ALA A 254 -5.99 22.17 7.87
N LEU A 255 -4.66 22.12 7.72
CA LEU A 255 -3.76 23.10 8.31
C LEU A 255 -3.85 24.40 7.50
N SER A 256 -4.61 25.37 8.01
CA SER A 256 -4.98 26.58 7.26
C SER A 256 -3.89 27.64 7.25
N THR A 257 -3.13 27.78 8.33
CA THR A 257 -2.14 28.86 8.49
C THR A 257 -0.69 28.40 8.29
N ALA A 258 0.19 29.30 7.85
CA ALA A 258 1.62 29.00 7.70
C ALA A 258 2.32 28.60 9.02
N PRO A 259 2.03 29.24 10.18
CA PRO A 259 2.54 28.78 11.47
C PRO A 259 2.10 27.36 11.83
N ASP A 260 0.84 26.98 11.61
CA ASP A 260 0.35 25.63 11.91
C ASP A 260 1.05 24.57 11.06
N LYS A 261 1.30 24.87 9.79
CA LYS A 261 2.08 24.00 8.90
C LYS A 261 3.52 23.81 9.38
N ALA A 262 4.16 24.86 9.89
CA ALA A 262 5.51 24.77 10.43
C ALA A 262 5.55 23.94 11.72
N LEU A 263 4.60 24.12 12.63
CA LEU A 263 4.45 23.33 13.85
C LEU A 263 4.18 21.86 13.53
N PHE A 264 3.24 21.58 12.61
CA PHE A 264 2.95 20.23 12.16
C PHE A 264 4.20 19.56 11.58
N LYS A 265 4.96 20.26 10.73
CA LYS A 265 6.20 19.72 10.15
C LYS A 265 7.22 19.34 11.23
N ALA A 266 7.41 20.18 12.24
CA ALA A 266 8.31 19.88 13.36
C ALA A 266 7.80 18.69 14.19
N LEU A 267 6.50 18.66 14.50
CA LEU A 267 5.85 17.56 15.23
C LEU A 267 5.96 16.23 14.49
N PHE A 268 5.73 16.25 13.18
CA PHE A 268 5.80 15.06 12.34
C PHE A 268 7.24 14.56 12.19
N SER A 269 8.21 15.47 12.02
CA SER A 269 9.64 15.11 11.98
C SER A 269 10.11 14.44 13.28
N GLU A 270 9.63 14.91 14.43
CA GLU A 270 9.94 14.26 15.71
C GLU A 270 9.23 12.91 15.83
N LEU A 271 7.98 12.79 15.38
CA LEU A 271 7.29 11.50 15.32
C LEU A 271 8.08 10.48 14.50
N GLU A 272 8.50 10.84 13.29
CA GLU A 272 9.31 9.95 12.44
C GLU A 272 10.59 9.49 13.15
N THR A 273 11.26 10.41 13.85
CA THR A 273 12.45 10.11 14.64
C THR A 273 12.15 9.12 15.76
N LEU A 274 11.07 9.33 16.51
CA LEU A 274 10.65 8.47 17.61
C LEU A 274 10.23 7.08 17.12
N LEU A 275 9.48 7.00 16.01
CA LEU A 275 9.08 5.73 15.39
C LEU A 275 10.30 4.94 14.85
N MET A 276 11.38 5.62 14.42
CA MET A 276 12.62 4.95 13.99
C MET A 276 13.49 4.49 15.17
N GLN A 277 13.49 5.24 16.27
CA GLN A 277 14.32 4.94 17.45
C GLN A 277 13.64 3.99 18.44
N THR A 278 12.31 3.91 18.40
CA THR A 278 11.51 2.98 19.20
C THR A 278 10.90 1.94 18.26
N PRO A 279 11.22 0.65 18.42
CA PRO A 279 10.58 -0.41 17.65
C PRO A 279 9.10 -0.50 18.01
N VAL A 280 8.25 0.05 17.14
CA VAL A 280 6.81 0.18 17.35
C VAL A 280 6.03 -0.51 16.26
N ASP A 281 4.94 -1.17 16.64
CA ASP A 281 3.97 -1.69 15.70
C ASP A 281 3.21 -0.52 15.04
N TYR A 282 3.34 -0.40 13.72
CA TYR A 282 2.80 0.72 12.96
C TYR A 282 1.28 0.82 13.12
N THR A 283 0.56 -0.30 13.03
CA THR A 283 -0.90 -0.31 13.08
C THR A 283 -1.42 -0.03 14.48
N ILE A 284 -0.89 -0.77 15.48
CA ILE A 284 -1.34 -0.62 16.87
C ILE A 284 -1.03 0.79 17.37
N PHE A 285 0.14 1.36 17.05
CA PHE A 285 0.50 2.72 17.50
C PHE A 285 -0.55 3.76 17.09
N PHE A 286 -0.88 3.84 15.79
CA PHE A 286 -1.85 4.82 15.31
C PHE A 286 -3.27 4.50 15.77
N ARG A 287 -3.61 3.22 16.00
CA ARG A 287 -4.91 2.85 16.56
C ARG A 287 -5.05 3.28 18.02
N GLU A 288 -4.05 3.02 18.87
CA GLU A 288 -4.03 3.48 20.26
C GLU A 288 -3.98 5.02 20.34
N LEU A 289 -3.25 5.70 19.46
CA LEU A 289 -3.25 7.16 19.38
C LEU A 289 -4.66 7.73 19.11
N SER A 290 -5.51 6.97 18.42
CA SER A 290 -6.90 7.37 18.11
C SER A 290 -7.78 7.46 19.36
N SER A 291 -7.38 6.90 20.51
CA SER A 291 -8.06 7.12 21.79
C SER A 291 -7.68 8.45 22.45
N ILE A 292 -6.74 9.19 21.87
CA ILE A 292 -6.22 10.47 22.36
C ILE A 292 -5.76 10.31 23.82
N PRO A 293 -4.72 9.50 24.10
CA PRO A 293 -4.37 9.13 25.47
C PRO A 293 -3.85 10.32 26.29
N ASP A 294 -4.07 10.27 27.60
CA ASP A 294 -3.64 11.32 28.52
C ASP A 294 -2.13 11.27 28.79
N ASP A 295 -1.55 10.07 28.74
CA ASP A 295 -0.11 9.79 28.84
C ASP A 295 0.33 8.74 27.79
N ILE A 296 1.61 8.36 27.82
CA ILE A 296 2.19 7.41 26.85
C ILE A 296 1.83 5.94 27.12
N GLY A 297 1.25 5.62 28.28
CA GLY A 297 0.99 4.25 28.74
C GLY A 297 0.20 3.41 27.75
N PRO A 298 -0.94 3.90 27.21
CA PRO A 298 -1.69 3.19 26.17
C PRO A 298 -0.87 2.94 24.90
N LEU A 299 -0.02 3.89 24.48
CA LEU A 299 0.82 3.74 23.28
C LEU A 299 1.86 2.62 23.45
N LYS A 300 2.31 2.34 24.68
CA LYS A 300 3.28 1.26 24.94
C LYS A 300 2.75 -0.13 24.56
N LYS A 301 1.43 -0.29 24.37
CA LYS A 301 0.86 -1.52 23.80
C LYS A 301 1.40 -1.83 22.39
N SER A 302 1.84 -0.81 21.65
CA SER A 302 2.47 -0.98 20.35
C SER A 302 3.99 -1.16 20.42
N PHE A 303 4.64 -1.03 21.59
CA PHE A 303 6.09 -1.00 21.68
C PHE A 303 6.63 -2.41 21.82
N TYR A 304 7.61 -2.77 20.99
CA TYR A 304 8.37 -3.99 21.16
C TYR A 304 9.45 -3.73 22.21
N THR A 305 9.34 -4.38 23.37
CA THR A 305 10.33 -4.24 24.45
C THR A 305 11.65 -4.89 24.05
N HIS A 306 12.71 -4.09 23.98
CA HIS A 306 14.08 -4.59 23.94
C HIS A 306 14.67 -4.62 25.35
N SER A 307 15.57 -5.58 25.60
CA SER A 307 16.28 -5.77 26.88
C SER A 307 17.31 -4.67 27.18
N ALA A 308 17.12 -3.44 26.70
CA ALA A 308 18.03 -2.33 26.93
C ALA A 308 17.96 -1.82 28.38
N ASP A 309 19.01 -1.12 28.79
CA ASP A 309 19.25 -0.63 30.16
C ASP A 309 18.14 0.35 30.62
N ASP A 310 17.76 0.31 31.91
CA ASP A 310 16.57 1.00 32.46
C ASP A 310 16.65 2.54 32.36
N SER A 311 17.85 3.10 32.14
CA SER A 311 18.08 4.53 31.94
C SER A 311 17.68 5.03 30.55
N ASP A 312 17.95 4.26 29.49
CA ASP A 312 17.68 4.66 28.10
C ASP A 312 16.17 4.67 27.84
N HIS A 313 15.43 3.75 28.48
CA HIS A 313 13.97 3.71 28.43
C HIS A 313 13.32 4.95 29.04
N LYS A 314 13.88 5.50 30.14
CA LYS A 314 13.31 6.68 30.81
C LYS A 314 13.44 7.95 29.99
N GLU A 315 14.57 8.14 29.30
CA GLU A 315 14.76 9.31 28.44
C GLU A 315 13.89 9.22 27.18
N MET A 316 13.78 8.03 26.59
CA MET A 316 12.88 7.81 25.44
C MET A 316 11.41 8.03 25.81
N ASP A 317 10.97 7.52 26.96
CA ASP A 317 9.62 7.76 27.51
C ASP A 317 9.33 9.27 27.68
N LYS A 318 10.32 10.02 28.19
CA LYS A 318 10.20 11.47 28.35
C LYS A 318 10.00 12.17 27.00
N ARG A 319 10.79 11.82 25.99
CA ARG A 319 10.63 12.37 24.63
C ARG A 319 9.27 12.03 24.01
N TRP A 320 8.78 10.80 24.21
CA TRP A 320 7.42 10.43 23.80
C TRP A 320 6.35 11.23 24.52
N ALA A 321 6.50 11.49 25.82
CA ALA A 321 5.57 12.28 26.60
C ALA A 321 5.55 13.76 26.16
N GLU A 322 6.73 14.33 25.87
CA GLU A 322 6.86 15.68 25.31
C GLU A 322 6.21 15.77 23.92
N TRP A 323 6.46 14.78 23.05
CA TRP A 323 5.82 14.71 21.73
C TRP A 323 4.30 14.62 21.85
N LEU A 324 3.77 13.76 22.73
CA LEU A 324 2.32 13.59 22.94
C LEU A 324 1.68 14.89 23.46
N ALA A 325 2.35 15.62 24.36
CA ALA A 325 1.88 16.90 24.86
C ALA A 325 1.84 17.97 23.75
N ASN A 326 2.86 18.02 22.89
CA ASN A 326 2.90 18.92 21.73
C ASN A 326 1.81 18.57 20.70
N TRP A 327 1.62 17.28 20.42
CA TRP A 327 0.56 16.80 19.53
C TRP A 327 -0.83 17.22 20.05
N LYS A 328 -1.13 16.99 21.33
CA LYS A 328 -2.41 17.41 21.94
C LYS A 328 -2.61 18.93 21.91
N THR A 329 -1.54 19.69 22.14
CA THR A 329 -1.60 21.17 22.06
C THR A 329 -2.00 21.62 20.66
N LEU A 330 -1.35 21.10 19.63
CA LEU A 330 -1.68 21.40 18.24
C LEU A 330 -3.07 20.89 17.85
N LEU A 331 -3.49 19.75 18.40
CA LEU A 331 -4.78 19.15 18.12
C LEU A 331 -5.91 20.06 18.58
N ASN A 332 -5.75 20.65 19.77
CA ASN A 332 -6.70 21.59 20.36
C ASN A 332 -6.67 22.98 19.70
N SER A 333 -5.55 23.40 19.12
CA SER A 333 -5.45 24.68 18.40
C SER A 333 -5.91 24.61 16.94
N SER A 334 -5.97 23.40 16.36
CA SER A 334 -6.46 23.15 14.99
C SER A 334 -7.99 23.32 14.87
N SER A 335 -8.47 24.56 14.97
CA SER A 335 -9.86 24.90 14.64
C SER A 335 -10.01 25.11 13.13
N ASP A 336 -11.03 24.50 12.53
CA ASP A 336 -11.40 24.76 11.14
C ASP A 336 -11.93 26.20 11.04
N GLU A 337 -11.37 27.03 10.16
CA GLU A 337 -11.81 28.44 10.01
C GLU A 337 -13.30 28.55 9.61
N ASN A 338 -13.86 27.48 9.06
CA ASN A 338 -15.26 27.37 8.66
C ASN A 338 -16.15 26.62 9.68
N ALA A 339 -15.59 26.10 10.78
CA ALA A 339 -16.37 25.39 11.78
C ALA A 339 -16.93 26.35 12.83
N THR A 340 -18.25 26.28 13.05
CA THR A 340 -18.97 27.07 14.06
C THR A 340 -18.60 26.72 15.51
N SER A 341 -17.86 25.64 15.74
CA SER A 341 -17.38 25.20 17.06
C SER A 341 -16.11 24.36 16.94
N ALA A 342 -15.26 24.40 17.98
CA ALA A 342 -14.12 23.49 18.09
C ALA A 342 -14.57 22.02 18.06
N ARG A 343 -13.77 21.15 17.43
CA ARG A 343 -14.06 19.70 17.36
C ARG A 343 -13.93 19.08 18.75
N SER A 344 -14.89 18.25 19.14
CA SER A 344 -14.80 17.52 20.42
C SER A 344 -13.75 16.41 20.35
N ARG A 345 -13.23 15.99 21.50
CA ARG A 345 -12.28 14.86 21.62
C ARG A 345 -12.87 13.59 21.00
N GLU A 346 -14.16 13.35 21.22
CA GLU A 346 -14.89 12.18 20.73
C GLU A 346 -14.98 12.19 19.20
N GLU A 347 -15.27 13.35 18.59
CA GLU A 347 -15.35 13.46 17.13
C GLU A 347 -13.96 13.26 16.49
N ILE A 348 -12.91 13.85 17.06
CA ILE A 348 -11.54 13.64 16.57
C ILE A 348 -11.14 12.16 16.68
N SER A 349 -11.41 11.54 17.83
CA SER A 349 -11.14 10.13 18.07
C SER A 349 -11.86 9.25 17.04
N ARG A 350 -13.15 9.50 16.81
CA ARG A 350 -13.96 8.78 15.82
C ARG A 350 -13.40 8.92 14.40
N GLN A 351 -12.96 10.12 14.01
CA GLN A 351 -12.35 10.35 12.69
C GLN A 351 -11.02 9.60 12.55
N MET A 352 -10.16 9.66 13.56
CA MET A 352 -8.90 8.91 13.55
C MET A 352 -9.15 7.39 13.46
N MET A 353 -10.16 6.86 14.16
CA MET A 353 -10.54 5.45 14.09
C MET A 353 -11.05 5.00 12.71
N LEU A 354 -11.55 5.91 11.88
CA LEU A 354 -11.94 5.63 10.48
C LEU A 354 -10.74 5.64 9.52
N VAL A 355 -9.64 6.27 9.93
CA VAL A 355 -8.41 6.39 9.13
C VAL A 355 -7.39 5.31 9.52
N ASN A 356 -7.29 5.02 10.82
CA ASN A 356 -6.34 4.10 11.44
C ASN A 356 -7.00 2.73 11.71
N PRO A 357 -6.70 1.71 10.90
CA PRO A 357 -7.29 0.38 11.09
C PRO A 357 -6.82 -0.24 12.41
N LYS A 358 -7.66 -1.08 12.99
CA LYS A 358 -7.32 -1.93 14.14
C LYS A 358 -6.68 -3.25 13.69
N TYR A 359 -7.16 -3.82 12.58
CA TYR A 359 -6.70 -5.12 12.07
C TYR A 359 -6.06 -4.97 10.69
N ILE A 360 -4.91 -5.63 10.51
CA ILE A 360 -4.20 -5.75 9.23
C ILE A 360 -3.86 -7.21 8.93
N LEU A 361 -3.72 -7.54 7.65
CA LEU A 361 -3.41 -8.88 7.18
C LEU A 361 -1.92 -9.23 7.39
N ARG A 362 -1.54 -9.48 8.65
CA ARG A 362 -0.15 -9.84 9.03
C ARG A 362 0.21 -11.22 8.51
N GLU A 363 1.41 -11.38 7.94
CA GLU A 363 1.84 -12.65 7.33
C GLU A 363 1.80 -13.83 8.32
N TRP A 364 2.15 -13.57 9.58
CA TRP A 364 2.13 -14.60 10.64
C TRP A 364 0.74 -15.05 11.08
N PHE A 365 -0.33 -14.35 10.67
CA PHE A 365 -1.70 -14.86 10.74
C PHE A 365 -2.08 -15.67 9.50
N VAL A 366 -1.59 -15.25 8.33
CA VAL A 366 -1.92 -15.88 7.04
C VAL A 366 -1.20 -17.22 6.87
N MET A 367 0.02 -17.35 7.39
CA MET A 367 0.79 -18.60 7.26
C MET A 367 0.05 -19.83 7.78
N PRO A 368 -0.42 -19.85 9.04
CA PRO A 368 -1.20 -20.98 9.53
C PRO A 368 -2.46 -21.24 8.69
N ALA A 369 -3.06 -20.21 8.10
CA ALA A 369 -4.27 -20.35 7.30
C ALA A 369 -4.00 -21.10 5.99
N TYR A 370 -2.93 -20.78 5.25
CA TYR A 370 -2.60 -21.52 4.03
C TYR A 370 -2.02 -22.92 4.34
N GLN A 371 -1.39 -23.12 5.51
CA GLN A 371 -0.94 -24.44 5.95
C GLN A 371 -2.14 -25.36 6.17
N GLN A 372 -3.13 -24.93 6.96
CA GLN A 372 -4.39 -25.69 7.15
C GLN A 372 -5.15 -25.89 5.84
N ALA A 373 -5.18 -24.89 4.96
CA ALA A 373 -5.84 -24.99 3.66
C ALA A 373 -5.21 -26.06 2.74
N THR A 374 -3.91 -26.34 2.91
CA THR A 374 -3.21 -27.42 2.18
C THR A 374 -3.74 -28.80 2.55
N GLU A 375 -4.27 -28.94 3.77
CA GLU A 375 -4.94 -30.16 4.28
C GLU A 375 -6.45 -30.17 3.97
N GLY A 376 -6.96 -29.16 3.25
CA GLY A 376 -8.38 -29.02 2.93
C GLY A 376 -9.21 -28.35 4.03
N ASN A 377 -8.57 -27.85 5.10
CA ASN A 377 -9.25 -27.10 6.16
C ASN A 377 -9.16 -25.58 5.90
N TYR A 378 -10.29 -25.00 5.49
CA TYR A 378 -10.39 -23.56 5.19
C TYR A 378 -11.01 -22.73 6.31
N ALA A 379 -11.17 -23.28 7.52
CA ALA A 379 -11.80 -22.57 8.63
C ALA A 379 -11.05 -21.27 8.98
N LEU A 380 -9.73 -21.34 9.10
CA LEU A 380 -8.92 -20.16 9.44
C LEU A 380 -8.87 -19.12 8.30
N VAL A 381 -8.97 -19.55 7.03
CA VAL A 381 -9.07 -18.61 5.90
C VAL A 381 -10.38 -17.80 5.99
N ARG A 382 -11.50 -18.46 6.31
CA ARG A 382 -12.80 -17.79 6.50
C ARG A 382 -12.79 -16.87 7.72
N GLU A 383 -12.23 -17.34 8.84
CA GLU A 383 -12.10 -16.52 10.05
C GLU A 383 -11.28 -15.24 9.77
N LEU A 384 -10.14 -15.36 9.07
CA LEU A 384 -9.37 -14.19 8.65
C LEU A 384 -10.17 -13.27 7.75
N GLN A 385 -10.95 -13.80 6.80
CA GLN A 385 -11.77 -12.97 5.92
C GLN A 385 -12.84 -12.19 6.72
N GLU A 386 -13.48 -12.82 7.70
CA GLU A 386 -14.45 -12.16 8.59
C GLU A 386 -13.82 -11.01 9.37
N VAL A 387 -12.64 -11.23 9.96
CA VAL A 387 -11.93 -10.18 10.71
C VAL A 387 -11.44 -9.05 9.79
N MET A 388 -10.83 -9.40 8.66
CA MET A 388 -10.13 -8.46 7.78
C MET A 388 -11.07 -7.66 6.88
N THR A 389 -12.35 -8.04 6.77
CA THR A 389 -13.39 -7.24 6.10
C THR A 389 -14.03 -6.18 7.01
N GLN A 390 -13.67 -6.15 8.29
CA GLN A 390 -14.07 -5.12 9.25
C GLN A 390 -12.84 -4.48 9.93
N PRO A 391 -11.87 -3.93 9.16
CA PRO A 391 -10.55 -3.58 9.68
C PRO A 391 -10.55 -2.41 10.66
N TYR A 392 -11.59 -1.56 10.65
CA TYR A 392 -11.74 -0.40 11.54
C TYR A 392 -12.64 -0.66 12.76
N ALA A 393 -13.43 -1.73 12.71
CA ALA A 393 -14.43 -2.02 13.71
C ALA A 393 -13.78 -2.54 15.00
N GLU A 394 -14.39 -2.20 16.12
CA GLU A 394 -14.22 -2.99 17.35
C GLU A 394 -14.89 -4.35 17.13
N GLN A 395 -14.23 -5.43 17.54
CA GLN A 395 -14.72 -6.80 17.39
C GLN A 395 -14.78 -7.48 18.76
N SER A 396 -15.15 -8.77 18.81
CA SER A 396 -15.25 -9.48 20.09
C SER A 396 -13.89 -9.53 20.80
N LYS A 397 -13.92 -9.74 22.12
CA LYS A 397 -12.69 -9.79 22.93
C LYS A 397 -11.78 -10.92 22.48
N GLU A 398 -12.36 -12.05 22.05
CA GLU A 398 -11.62 -13.20 21.50
C GLU A 398 -10.87 -12.85 20.21
N VAL A 399 -11.51 -12.09 19.30
CA VAL A 399 -10.86 -11.60 18.09
C VAL A 399 -9.75 -10.63 18.44
N GLU A 400 -10.01 -9.69 19.35
CA GLU A 400 -9.00 -8.72 19.77
C GLU A 400 -7.77 -9.42 20.36
N ASP A 401 -7.96 -10.34 21.30
CA ASP A 401 -6.86 -11.05 21.96
C ASP A 401 -6.05 -11.90 20.98
N LYS A 402 -6.68 -12.40 19.91
CA LYS A 402 -6.01 -13.20 18.88
C LYS A 402 -5.28 -12.36 17.83
N TYR A 403 -5.88 -11.27 17.37
CA TYR A 403 -5.44 -10.54 16.17
C TYR A 403 -4.93 -9.12 16.42
N TYR A 404 -5.27 -8.50 17.55
CA TYR A 404 -4.80 -7.16 17.92
C TYR A 404 -3.67 -7.22 18.95
N ARG A 405 -2.59 -7.90 18.56
CA ARG A 405 -1.41 -8.11 19.40
C ARG A 405 -0.12 -7.97 18.60
N LEU A 406 0.96 -7.70 19.32
CA LEU A 406 2.31 -7.62 18.76
C LEU A 406 2.73 -8.95 18.13
N LYS A 407 3.59 -8.87 17.12
CA LYS A 407 4.26 -10.05 16.57
C LYS A 407 5.10 -10.71 17.67
N PRO A 408 4.93 -12.02 17.91
CA PRO A 408 5.77 -12.73 18.87
C PRO A 408 7.28 -12.64 18.51
N PRO A 409 8.19 -12.43 19.48
CA PRO A 409 9.64 -12.35 19.24
C PRO A 409 10.22 -13.50 18.40
N GLU A 410 9.69 -14.71 18.58
CA GLU A 410 10.10 -15.92 17.87
C GLU A 410 9.78 -15.90 16.37
N PHE A 411 8.89 -15.03 15.90
CA PHE A 411 8.54 -14.91 14.48
C PHE A 411 9.39 -13.87 13.73
N PHE A 412 10.23 -13.11 14.43
CA PHE A 412 11.14 -12.18 13.80
C PHE A 412 12.27 -12.91 13.06
N GLU A 413 12.64 -12.39 11.89
CA GLU A 413 13.68 -12.93 11.00
C GLU A 413 13.41 -14.34 10.46
N VAL A 414 12.25 -14.94 10.78
CA VAL A 414 11.86 -16.24 10.24
C VAL A 414 11.47 -16.11 8.77
N GLY A 415 12.10 -16.91 7.91
CA GLY A 415 11.77 -17.01 6.49
C GLY A 415 10.33 -17.46 6.26
N GLY A 416 9.63 -16.84 5.31
CA GLY A 416 8.20 -17.05 5.06
C GLY A 416 7.27 -16.24 5.98
N LEU A 417 7.78 -15.68 7.09
CA LEU A 417 7.04 -14.80 8.00
C LEU A 417 7.53 -13.34 7.99
N SER A 418 8.85 -13.17 7.83
CA SER A 418 9.52 -11.87 7.79
C SER A 418 10.07 -11.55 6.40
N HIS A 419 10.40 -12.59 5.62
CA HIS A 419 10.88 -12.48 4.25
C HIS A 419 10.03 -13.39 3.35
N LEU A 420 9.57 -12.85 2.23
CA LEU A 420 8.71 -13.57 1.30
C LEU A 420 9.46 -13.91 0.01
N SER A 421 9.17 -15.09 -0.52
CA SER A 421 9.63 -15.49 -1.85
C SER A 421 8.61 -15.11 -2.92
N CYS A 422 9.09 -14.70 -4.09
CA CYS A 422 8.25 -14.64 -5.28
C CYS A 422 7.89 -16.07 -5.68
N SER A 423 6.60 -16.41 -5.63
CA SER A 423 6.08 -17.77 -5.86
C SER A 423 5.17 -17.88 -7.09
N SER A 424 4.96 -16.74 -7.77
CA SER A 424 4.21 -16.58 -9.01
C SER A 424 5.07 -16.80 -10.25
#